data_AF-A0A177BCJ4-F1
#
_entry.id   AF-A0A177BCJ4-F1
#
_cell.length_a   1.000
_cell.length_b   1.000
_cell.length_c   1.000
_cell.angle_alpha   90.00
_cell.angle_beta   90.00
_cell.angle_gamma   90.00
#
_symmetry.space_group_name_H-M   'P 1'
#
loop_
_entity.id
_entity.type
_entity.pdbx_description
1 polymer ?
#
loop_
_entity_poly.entity_id
_entity_poly.type
_entity_poly.pdbx_seq_one_letter_code
_entity_poly.pdbx_strand_id
1 'polypeptide(L)'
;MIDSLKNIIFDNDKFKLKIRLGIHTGPIMAAIVKTKITKLYLFGDTYDIANKIETLARPMSVYITENTLKEIEKFNPVTEKEDPFKYKSSGHRGTPLFVKNMYKDNLISCDYYDKSGNFDNLKYIEKTRKRHANENTGCALFSKQILNNYIVQNRNLYIKYTIYNAEERPMYSIYAIDKSFDSDDFELIGGSLSAKIDIIMPFSNATFMAIIQPKMYGYHTFKSADMEYSLNQDGSNPNKMFSSPPGTGLIIYEKTYSTNFEHETSVWFFYGLVSVLFTLVPFLVWRSSVSSRQMKLKCN
;
A
#
# COMPACT_ATOMS: atom_id res chain seq x y z
N MET A 1 -11.53 -11.08 19.09
CA MET A 1 -10.22 -11.27 19.74
C MET A 1 -10.08 -10.51 21.05
N ILE A 2 -10.21 -9.16 21.09
CA ILE A 2 -10.13 -8.40 22.35
C ILE A 2 -11.21 -8.85 23.35
N ASP A 3 -12.44 -9.08 22.91
CA ASP A 3 -13.52 -9.56 23.79
C ASP A 3 -13.25 -10.96 24.35
N SER A 4 -12.64 -11.84 23.56
CA SER A 4 -12.25 -13.18 23.99
C SER A 4 -11.23 -13.13 25.14
N LEU A 5 -10.41 -12.09 25.21
CA LEU A 5 -9.40 -11.93 26.26
C LEU A 5 -9.96 -11.35 27.57
N LYS A 6 -11.15 -10.74 27.55
CA LYS A 6 -11.79 -10.27 28.80
C LYS A 6 -12.05 -11.42 29.78
N ASN A 7 -12.24 -12.63 29.25
CA ASN A 7 -12.61 -13.83 30.00
C ASN A 7 -11.41 -14.73 30.35
N ILE A 8 -10.20 -14.37 29.91
CA ILE A 8 -9.00 -15.17 30.19
C ILE A 8 -8.32 -14.58 31.43
N ILE A 9 -8.49 -15.27 32.56
CA ILE A 9 -7.78 -15.03 33.81
C ILE A 9 -6.80 -16.20 33.98
N PHE A 10 -5.51 -15.91 34.15
CA PHE A 10 -4.52 -16.94 34.42
C PHE A 10 -4.54 -17.30 35.91
N ASP A 11 -4.52 -18.60 36.22
CA ASP A 11 -4.64 -19.22 37.57
C ASP A 11 -3.69 -18.67 38.65
N ASN A 12 -2.66 -17.88 38.28
CA ASN A 12 -1.77 -17.20 39.23
C ASN A 12 -2.19 -15.74 39.53
N ASP A 13 -3.49 -15.46 39.45
CA ASP A 13 -4.29 -14.40 40.10
C ASP A 13 -3.75 -12.95 40.23
N LYS A 14 -2.74 -12.55 39.46
CA LYS A 14 -2.24 -11.15 39.48
C LYS A 14 -2.00 -10.49 38.13
N PHE A 15 -2.14 -11.22 37.02
CA PHE A 15 -1.85 -10.67 35.69
C PHE A 15 -3.06 -10.73 34.76
N LYS A 16 -3.63 -9.55 34.48
CA LYS A 16 -4.63 -9.38 33.42
C LYS A 16 -3.91 -9.19 32.09
N LEU A 17 -4.09 -10.12 31.15
CA LEU A 17 -3.53 -10.00 29.81
C LEU A 17 -4.13 -8.77 29.11
N LYS A 18 -3.27 -7.90 28.59
CA LYS A 18 -3.67 -6.75 27.78
C LYS A 18 -3.00 -6.88 26.43
N ILE A 19 -3.79 -6.79 25.36
CA ILE A 19 -3.27 -6.73 23.98
C ILE A 19 -3.54 -5.36 23.38
N ARG A 20 -2.79 -5.01 22.36
CA ARG A 20 -3.02 -3.85 21.51
C ARG A 20 -3.00 -4.31 20.06
N LEU A 21 -3.70 -3.61 19.18
CA LEU A 21 -3.80 -3.97 17.77
C LEU A 21 -3.61 -2.74 16.89
N GLY A 22 -2.83 -2.90 15.82
CA GLY A 22 -2.69 -1.91 14.75
C GLY A 22 -3.06 -2.55 13.41
N ILE A 23 -3.92 -1.87 12.65
CA ILE A 23 -4.41 -2.37 11.36
C ILE A 23 -4.15 -1.34 10.26
N HIS A 24 -3.55 -1.82 9.17
CA HIS A 24 -3.33 -1.04 7.96
C HIS A 24 -3.61 -1.89 6.71
N THR A 25 -4.09 -1.24 5.66
CA THR A 25 -4.46 -1.85 4.38
C THR A 25 -3.64 -1.20 3.28
N GLY A 26 -2.94 -2.03 2.52
CA GLY A 26 -2.08 -1.61 1.42
C GLY A 26 -1.48 -2.82 0.69
N PRO A 27 -0.77 -2.58 -0.43
CA PRO A 27 -0.07 -3.63 -1.15
C PRO A 27 1.06 -4.20 -0.29
N ILE A 28 1.22 -5.52 -0.31
CA ILE A 28 2.25 -6.21 0.49
C ILE A 28 2.89 -7.32 -0.36
N MET A 29 4.16 -7.59 -0.11
CA MET A 29 4.88 -8.69 -0.74
C MET A 29 4.93 -9.86 0.25
N ALA A 30 4.48 -11.04 -0.18
CA ALA A 30 4.62 -12.27 0.59
C ALA A 30 5.74 -13.11 -0.01
N ALA A 31 6.63 -13.62 0.83
CA ALA A 31 7.73 -14.46 0.41
C ALA A 31 7.91 -15.65 1.34
N ILE A 32 8.21 -16.81 0.76
CA ILE A 32 8.65 -17.98 1.52
C ILE A 32 10.16 -17.90 1.61
N VAL A 33 10.67 -17.53 2.79
CA VAL A 33 12.11 -17.44 3.02
C VAL A 33 12.58 -18.77 3.58
N LYS A 34 13.51 -19.39 2.86
CA LYS A 34 14.07 -20.70 3.17
C LYS A 34 15.47 -20.52 3.73
N THR A 35 15.57 -20.33 5.05
CA THR A 35 16.85 -20.46 5.77
C THR A 35 16.90 -21.85 6.42
N LYS A 36 17.11 -21.96 7.74
CA LYS A 36 17.09 -23.23 8.48
C LYS A 36 15.65 -23.74 8.73
N ILE A 37 14.67 -22.83 8.72
CA ILE A 37 13.24 -23.12 8.86
C ILE A 37 12.52 -22.31 7.79
N THR A 38 11.70 -22.97 6.98
CA THR A 38 10.85 -22.30 6.01
C THR A 38 9.80 -21.48 6.74
N LYS A 39 9.80 -20.17 6.53
CA LYS A 39 8.83 -19.25 7.12
C LYS A 39 8.23 -18.39 6.00
N LEU A 40 6.91 -18.18 6.08
CA LEU A 40 6.24 -17.15 5.30
C LEU A 40 6.52 -15.81 5.97
N TYR A 41 7.13 -14.89 5.24
CA TYR A 41 7.34 -13.52 5.66
C TYR A 41 6.54 -12.57 4.78
N LEU A 42 6.04 -11.51 5.40
CA LEU A 42 5.40 -10.39 4.71
C LEU A 42 6.37 -9.20 4.77
N PHE A 43 6.59 -8.56 3.64
CA PHE A 43 7.50 -7.43 3.48
C PHE A 43 6.79 -6.27 2.79
N GLY A 44 7.23 -5.05 3.12
CA GLY A 44 6.85 -3.83 2.43
C GLY A 44 6.34 -2.73 3.36
N ASP A 45 6.19 -1.54 2.80
CA ASP A 45 5.78 -0.32 3.53
C ASP A 45 4.49 -0.54 4.34
N THR A 46 3.56 -1.37 3.84
CA THR A 46 2.33 -1.74 4.54
C THR A 46 2.58 -2.46 5.86
N TYR A 47 3.56 -3.37 5.92
CA TYR A 47 3.95 -4.07 7.15
C TYR A 47 4.56 -3.09 8.16
N ASP A 48 5.46 -2.23 7.71
CA ASP A 48 6.13 -1.25 8.58
C ASP A 48 5.14 -0.25 9.18
N ILE A 49 4.17 0.22 8.38
CA ILE A 49 3.10 1.09 8.84
C ILE A 49 2.22 0.37 9.87
N ALA A 50 1.80 -0.88 9.59
CA ALA A 50 0.98 -1.66 10.52
C ALA A 50 1.69 -1.88 11.87
N ASN A 51 2.97 -2.26 11.82
CA ASN A 51 3.81 -2.46 13.00
C ASN A 51 3.97 -1.15 13.80
N LYS A 52 4.16 -0.03 13.10
CA LYS A 52 4.27 1.28 13.75
C LYS A 52 2.97 1.69 14.44
N ILE A 53 1.82 1.41 13.84
CA ILE A 53 0.50 1.71 14.40
C ILE A 53 0.22 0.84 15.62
N GLU A 54 0.56 -0.45 15.57
CA GLU A 54 0.46 -1.35 16.72
C GLU A 54 1.33 -0.86 17.88
N THR A 55 2.55 -0.38 17.60
CA THR A 55 3.46 0.16 18.61
C THR A 55 2.89 1.42 19.28
N LEU A 56 2.19 2.29 18.51
CA LEU A 56 1.55 3.51 19.01
C LEU A 56 0.22 3.24 19.74
N ALA A 57 -0.39 2.08 19.52
CA ALA A 57 -1.69 1.75 20.09
C ALA A 57 -1.63 1.63 21.62
N ARG A 58 -2.65 2.19 22.29
CA ARG A 58 -2.83 2.01 23.74
C ARG A 58 -3.20 0.56 24.04
N PRO A 59 -2.83 0.02 25.22
CA PRO A 59 -3.33 -1.29 25.64
C PRO A 59 -4.85 -1.34 25.60
N MET A 60 -5.40 -2.48 25.18
CA MET A 60 -6.84 -2.74 25.01
C MET A 60 -7.53 -1.87 23.95
N SER A 61 -6.78 -1.33 22.99
CA SER A 61 -7.35 -0.54 21.89
C SER A 61 -6.91 -1.06 20.52
N VAL A 62 -7.71 -0.73 19.50
CA VAL A 62 -7.42 -1.01 18.08
C VAL A 62 -7.19 0.31 17.39
N TYR A 63 -6.01 0.48 16.80
CA TYR A 63 -5.64 1.65 16.02
C TYR A 63 -5.70 1.30 14.53
N ILE A 64 -6.28 2.18 13.74
CA ILE A 64 -6.51 1.94 12.31
C ILE A 64 -6.06 3.16 11.48
N THR A 65 -5.49 2.93 10.30
CA THR A 65 -5.19 4.01 9.34
C THR A 65 -6.41 4.52 8.59
N GLU A 66 -6.30 5.73 8.05
CA GLU A 66 -7.30 6.30 7.14
C GLU A 66 -7.61 5.39 5.93
N ASN A 67 -6.60 4.76 5.32
CA ASN A 67 -6.81 3.84 4.19
C ASN A 67 -7.72 2.67 4.57
N THR A 68 -7.43 2.03 5.71
CA THR A 68 -8.26 0.93 6.19
C THR A 68 -9.64 1.40 6.63
N LEU A 69 -9.74 2.59 7.23
CA LEU A 69 -11.02 3.17 7.62
C LEU A 69 -11.93 3.37 6.40
N LYS A 70 -11.40 3.91 5.29
CA LYS A 70 -12.15 4.06 4.03
C LYS A 70 -12.69 2.74 3.51
N GLU A 71 -11.95 1.65 3.67
CA GLU A 71 -12.42 0.32 3.27
C GLU A 71 -13.46 -0.23 4.24
N ILE A 72 -13.30 -0.03 5.55
CA ILE A 72 -14.26 -0.48 6.57
C ILE A 72 -15.58 0.30 6.48
N GLU A 73 -15.53 1.62 6.29
CA GLU A 73 -16.71 2.50 6.21
C GLU A 73 -17.65 2.10 5.06
N LYS A 74 -17.16 1.43 4.01
CA LYS A 74 -18.00 0.85 2.95
C LYS A 74 -18.93 -0.25 3.45
N PHE A 75 -18.50 -1.02 4.45
CA PHE A 75 -19.23 -2.17 4.97
C PHE A 75 -19.95 -1.86 6.28
N ASN A 76 -19.32 -1.06 7.15
CA ASN A 76 -19.88 -0.69 8.43
C ASN A 76 -19.43 0.72 8.84
N PRO A 77 -20.33 1.70 8.93
CA PRO A 77 -19.97 3.07 9.30
C PRO A 77 -19.45 3.11 10.73
N VAL A 78 -18.34 3.81 10.93
CA VAL A 78 -17.61 3.86 12.19
C VAL A 78 -17.88 5.20 12.90
N THR A 79 -18.38 5.15 14.14
CA THR A 79 -18.98 6.32 14.83
C THR A 79 -18.04 7.11 15.75
N GLU A 80 -16.94 6.54 16.24
CA GLU A 80 -16.06 7.20 17.22
C GLU A 80 -14.67 7.51 16.63
N LYS A 81 -14.27 8.77 16.50
CA LYS A 81 -12.94 9.14 15.97
C LYS A 81 -12.14 9.86 17.07
N GLU A 82 -10.99 9.32 17.46
CA GLU A 82 -10.01 10.03 18.30
C GLU A 82 -9.05 10.86 17.43
N ASP A 83 -8.45 11.89 18.02
CA ASP A 83 -7.53 12.82 17.35
C ASP A 83 -6.25 12.15 16.83
N PRO A 84 -5.73 12.58 15.66
CA PRO A 84 -4.61 11.92 15.02
C PRO A 84 -3.26 12.17 15.70
N PHE A 85 -2.55 11.07 15.98
CA PHE A 85 -1.13 11.08 16.39
C PHE A 85 -0.20 11.21 15.19
N LYS A 86 0.51 12.33 15.01
CA LYS A 86 1.47 12.47 13.90
C LYS A 86 2.61 11.44 14.02
N TYR A 87 2.83 10.63 12.99
CA TYR A 87 4.04 9.79 12.86
C TYR A 87 4.71 9.98 11.49
N LYS A 88 6.02 9.68 11.42
CA LYS A 88 6.81 9.70 10.20
C LYS A 88 7.39 8.30 9.99
N SER A 89 7.08 7.66 8.86
CA SER A 89 7.69 6.41 8.40
C SER A 89 8.15 6.60 6.95
N SER A 90 9.41 6.30 6.64
CA SER A 90 9.96 6.14 5.28
C SER A 90 9.29 6.99 4.17
N GLY A 91 9.24 8.32 4.36
CA GLY A 91 8.67 9.27 3.39
C GLY A 91 7.16 9.51 3.43
N HIS A 92 6.38 8.66 4.12
CA HIS A 92 4.93 8.82 4.30
C HIS A 92 4.61 9.47 5.65
N ARG A 93 3.92 10.62 5.62
CA ARG A 93 3.27 11.22 6.79
C ARG A 93 1.87 10.62 6.91
N GLY A 94 1.69 9.68 7.82
CA GLY A 94 0.37 9.13 8.13
C GLY A 94 -0.18 9.78 9.40
N THR A 95 -1.45 10.18 9.36
CA THR A 95 -2.26 10.46 10.54
C THR A 95 -3.08 9.21 10.87
N PRO A 96 -2.91 8.58 12.05
CA PRO A 96 -3.78 7.52 12.49
C PRO A 96 -5.12 8.16 12.81
N LEU A 97 -6.18 7.68 12.20
CA LEU A 97 -7.53 8.14 12.43
C LEU A 97 -8.37 6.90 12.66
N PHE A 98 -8.36 6.44 13.91
CA PHE A 98 -9.44 5.74 14.58
C PHE A 98 -8.90 4.99 15.80
N VAL A 99 -9.61 5.12 16.93
CA VAL A 99 -9.43 4.33 18.14
C VAL A 99 -10.81 3.78 18.48
N LYS A 100 -11.03 2.47 18.32
CA LYS A 100 -12.19 1.85 18.98
C LYS A 100 -11.81 1.61 20.44
N ASN A 101 -12.35 2.42 21.34
CA ASN A 101 -12.22 2.18 22.77
C ASN A 101 -13.33 1.22 23.22
N MET A 102 -13.07 -0.09 23.15
CA MET A 102 -14.05 -1.16 23.44
C MET A 102 -14.43 -1.30 24.93
N TYR A 103 -14.17 -0.28 25.76
CA TYR A 103 -14.58 -0.30 27.16
C TYR A 103 -16.09 -0.02 27.36
N LYS A 104 -16.83 0.40 26.32
CA LYS A 104 -18.24 0.74 26.47
C LYS A 104 -19.28 -0.08 25.69
N ASP A 105 -18.98 -0.75 24.59
CA ASP A 105 -20.07 -1.39 23.82
C ASP A 105 -19.79 -2.86 23.43
N ASN A 106 -20.67 -3.73 23.91
CA ASN A 106 -20.81 -5.17 23.63
C ASN A 106 -21.28 -5.47 22.19
N LEU A 107 -20.62 -4.92 21.17
CA LEU A 107 -20.99 -5.18 19.79
C LEU A 107 -19.74 -5.39 18.92
N ILE A 108 -19.41 -6.66 18.69
CA ILE A 108 -19.36 -7.35 17.40
C ILE A 108 -18.69 -8.72 17.63
N SER A 109 -19.49 -9.80 17.60
CA SER A 109 -18.98 -11.16 17.40
C SER A 109 -18.72 -11.36 15.91
N CYS A 110 -17.51 -11.79 15.56
CA CYS A 110 -17.25 -12.45 14.28
C CYS A 110 -16.84 -13.88 14.60
N ASP A 111 -17.82 -14.77 14.57
CA ASP A 111 -17.62 -16.21 14.67
C ASP A 111 -17.22 -16.74 13.28
N TYR A 112 -15.98 -17.21 13.16
CA TYR A 112 -15.60 -18.19 12.14
C TYR A 112 -14.58 -19.16 12.74
N TYR A 113 -15.10 -20.28 13.25
CA TYR A 113 -14.32 -21.45 13.63
C TYR A 113 -14.70 -22.58 12.68
N ASP A 114 -13.74 -23.14 11.96
CA ASP A 114 -13.90 -24.47 11.37
C ASP A 114 -13.32 -25.52 12.34
N LYS A 115 -14.14 -26.53 12.63
CA LYS A 115 -13.89 -27.61 13.59
C LYS A 115 -13.45 -28.85 12.82
N SER A 116 -12.16 -29.01 12.58
CA SER A 116 -11.57 -30.29 12.20
C SER A 116 -10.07 -30.32 12.53
N GLY A 117 -9.77 -30.17 13.82
CA GLY A 117 -8.42 -30.41 14.33
C GLY A 117 -8.06 -31.89 14.20
N ASN A 118 -7.31 -32.24 13.15
CA ASN A 118 -6.26 -33.25 13.22
C ASN A 118 -5.38 -33.21 11.96
N PHE A 119 -4.10 -32.83 12.07
CA PHE A 119 -3.11 -33.03 11.00
C PHE A 119 -1.72 -33.30 11.58
N ASP A 120 -1.31 -34.57 11.50
CA ASP A 120 0.06 -35.07 11.76
C ASP A 120 1.05 -34.56 10.71
N ASN A 121 1.36 -33.26 10.72
CA ASN A 121 2.34 -32.67 9.80
C ASN A 121 3.80 -32.74 10.30
N LEU A 122 4.02 -33.08 11.57
CA LEU A 122 5.35 -32.98 12.21
C LEU A 122 6.37 -33.99 11.66
N LYS A 123 5.96 -35.22 11.33
CA LYS A 123 6.86 -36.25 10.77
C LYS A 123 7.27 -35.98 9.30
N TYR A 124 6.41 -35.33 8.53
CA TYR A 124 6.71 -34.97 7.13
C TYR A 124 7.69 -33.77 7.06
N ILE A 125 7.51 -32.82 7.99
CA ILE A 125 8.35 -31.63 8.15
C ILE A 125 9.79 -32.01 8.57
N GLU A 126 9.96 -32.97 9.48
CA GLU A 126 11.31 -33.41 9.90
C GLU A 126 12.09 -34.12 8.79
N LYS A 127 11.41 -34.85 7.90
CA LYS A 127 12.04 -35.58 6.79
C LYS A 127 12.50 -34.64 5.67
N THR A 128 11.80 -33.53 5.45
CA THR A 128 12.22 -32.45 4.53
C THR A 128 13.33 -31.59 5.12
N ARG A 129 13.38 -31.43 6.45
CA ARG A 129 14.39 -30.67 7.19
C ARG A 129 15.83 -31.16 6.97
N LYS A 130 16.04 -32.48 6.82
CA LYS A 130 17.37 -33.07 6.60
C LYS A 130 17.88 -33.00 5.16
N ARG A 131 17.00 -32.77 4.17
CA ARG A 131 17.39 -32.72 2.75
C ARG A 131 17.83 -31.34 2.26
N HIS A 132 17.44 -30.27 2.95
CA HIS A 132 17.58 -28.90 2.44
C HIS A 132 18.56 -28.00 3.20
N ALA A 133 19.27 -28.52 4.20
CA ALA A 133 20.30 -27.77 4.94
C ALA A 133 21.59 -27.52 4.13
N ASN A 134 21.68 -28.00 2.88
CA ASN A 134 22.88 -27.96 2.05
C ASN A 134 22.82 -26.98 0.86
N GLU A 135 21.78 -26.17 0.72
CA GLU A 135 21.66 -25.21 -0.38
C GLU A 135 21.91 -23.78 0.15
N ASN A 136 23.10 -23.22 -0.13
CA ASN A 136 23.47 -21.81 0.09
C ASN A 136 22.69 -20.89 -0.87
N THR A 137 21.36 -20.92 -0.83
CA THR A 137 20.51 -19.96 -1.58
C THR A 137 20.23 -18.78 -0.69
N GLY A 138 20.93 -17.67 -0.95
CA GLY A 138 20.60 -16.39 -0.35
C GLY A 138 19.15 -16.00 -0.67
N CYS A 139 18.44 -15.41 0.30
CA CYS A 139 17.05 -15.00 0.15
C CYS A 139 16.98 -13.47 0.09
N ALA A 140 17.49 -12.88 -0.99
CA ALA A 140 17.08 -11.53 -1.37
C ALA A 140 15.68 -11.57 -2.00
N LEU A 141 14.97 -10.44 -2.03
CA LEU A 141 13.68 -10.31 -2.70
C LEU A 141 13.67 -9.07 -3.58
N PHE A 142 13.07 -9.19 -4.76
CA PHE A 142 13.01 -8.09 -5.73
C PHE A 142 11.58 -7.86 -6.21
N SER A 143 11.08 -6.66 -6.00
CA SER A 143 9.75 -6.24 -6.41
C SER A 143 9.83 -5.12 -7.44
N LYS A 144 9.09 -5.29 -8.54
CA LYS A 144 8.84 -4.27 -9.56
C LYS A 144 7.36 -3.90 -9.49
N GLN A 145 7.08 -2.62 -9.32
CA GLN A 145 5.71 -2.11 -9.20
C GLN A 145 5.52 -0.91 -10.13
N ILE A 146 4.41 -0.92 -10.87
CA ILE A 146 3.92 0.23 -11.63
C ILE A 146 3.06 1.07 -10.69
N LEU A 147 3.38 2.34 -10.53
CA LEU A 147 2.68 3.21 -9.57
C LEU A 147 1.44 3.88 -10.18
N ASN A 148 1.36 3.97 -11.50
CA ASN A 148 0.22 4.57 -12.18
C ASN A 148 -1.01 3.67 -12.11
N ASN A 149 -2.17 4.27 -11.83
CA ASN A 149 -3.46 3.56 -11.92
C ASN A 149 -3.83 3.22 -13.38
N TYR A 150 -3.45 4.09 -14.31
CA TYR A 150 -3.67 3.92 -15.75
C TYR A 150 -2.37 4.16 -16.50
N ILE A 151 -2.09 3.28 -17.46
CA ILE A 151 -0.96 3.42 -18.37
C ILE A 151 -1.51 4.05 -19.64
N VAL A 152 -0.98 5.22 -20.00
CA VAL A 152 -1.49 6.03 -21.11
C VAL A 152 -0.34 6.34 -22.06
N GLN A 153 -0.62 6.25 -23.35
CA GLN A 153 0.33 6.65 -24.39
C GLN A 153 0.79 8.10 -24.16
N ASN A 154 2.08 8.37 -24.43
CA ASN A 154 2.71 9.68 -24.29
C ASN A 154 2.64 10.28 -22.88
N ARG A 155 2.39 9.49 -21.83
CA ARG A 155 2.42 9.96 -20.45
C ARG A 155 3.44 9.21 -19.60
N ASN A 156 3.92 9.89 -18.56
CA ASN A 156 4.91 9.34 -17.66
C ASN A 156 4.36 8.12 -16.90
N LEU A 157 5.04 7.00 -17.09
CA LEU A 157 4.86 5.76 -16.36
C LEU A 157 5.98 5.66 -15.29
N TYR A 158 5.56 5.63 -14.04
CA TYR A 158 6.45 5.55 -12.88
C TYR A 158 6.59 4.10 -12.45
N ILE A 159 7.82 3.59 -12.50
CA ILE A 159 8.15 2.23 -12.07
C ILE A 159 9.04 2.31 -10.83
N LYS A 160 8.58 1.69 -9.75
CA LYS A 160 9.31 1.55 -8.49
C LYS A 160 9.92 0.16 -8.43
N TYR A 161 11.22 0.11 -8.25
CA TYR A 161 11.99 -1.10 -8.00
C TYR A 161 12.38 -1.11 -6.52
N THR A 162 12.02 -2.19 -5.82
CA THR A 162 12.38 -2.35 -4.40
C THR A 162 13.08 -3.68 -4.18
N ILE A 163 14.27 -3.59 -3.61
CA ILE A 163 15.12 -4.71 -3.26
C ILE A 163 15.06 -4.85 -1.74
N TYR A 164 14.69 -6.02 -1.25
CA TYR A 164 14.68 -6.33 0.18
C TYR A 164 15.75 -7.36 0.48
N ASN A 165 16.59 -7.07 1.45
CA ASN A 165 17.48 -8.06 2.05
C ASN A 165 16.71 -8.80 3.16
N ALA A 166 16.30 -10.05 2.93
CA ALA A 166 15.63 -10.86 3.94
C ALA A 166 16.60 -11.73 4.77
N GLU A 167 17.91 -11.53 4.60
CA GLU A 167 18.93 -12.24 5.32
C GLU A 167 19.42 -11.49 6.57
N GLU A 168 20.04 -12.25 7.47
CA GLU A 168 20.73 -11.73 8.66
C GLU A 168 22.12 -11.13 8.32
N ARG A 169 22.59 -11.31 7.08
CA ARG A 169 23.89 -10.82 6.61
C ARG A 169 23.71 -9.67 5.60
N PRO A 170 24.65 -8.71 5.56
CA PRO A 170 24.63 -7.67 4.53
C PRO A 170 24.84 -8.27 3.15
N MET A 171 24.15 -7.69 2.17
CA MET A 171 24.28 -8.03 0.76
C MET A 171 25.19 -7.01 0.08
N TYR A 172 26.09 -7.47 -0.79
CA TYR A 172 27.11 -6.64 -1.44
C TYR A 172 27.03 -6.68 -2.97
N SER A 173 27.55 -5.62 -3.61
CA SER A 173 27.74 -5.53 -5.06
C SER A 173 26.48 -5.88 -5.85
N ILE A 174 25.37 -5.21 -5.52
CA ILE A 174 24.08 -5.43 -6.15
C ILE A 174 24.04 -4.68 -7.48
N TYR A 175 23.70 -5.40 -8.54
CA TYR A 175 23.46 -4.86 -9.87
C TYR A 175 22.09 -5.28 -10.35
N ALA A 176 21.17 -4.32 -10.45
CA ALA A 176 19.81 -4.54 -10.97
C ALA A 176 19.68 -3.87 -12.33
N ILE A 177 19.06 -4.57 -13.30
CA ILE A 177 18.82 -4.07 -14.65
C ILE A 177 17.47 -4.57 -15.17
N ASP A 178 16.68 -3.67 -15.73
CA ASP A 178 15.45 -4.01 -16.42
C ASP A 178 15.60 -3.84 -17.94
N LYS A 179 15.63 -4.98 -18.64
CA LYS A 179 15.74 -5.05 -20.11
C LYS A 179 14.38 -5.17 -20.80
N SER A 180 13.28 -4.99 -20.06
CA SER A 180 11.92 -5.19 -20.57
C SER A 180 11.41 -4.04 -21.44
N PHE A 181 12.16 -2.94 -21.53
CA PHE A 181 11.71 -1.69 -22.16
C PHE A 181 12.64 -1.36 -23.33
N ASP A 182 12.13 -1.55 -24.55
CA ASP A 182 12.83 -1.19 -25.77
C ASP A 182 12.68 0.31 -26.07
N SER A 183 13.68 0.94 -26.67
CA SER A 183 13.68 2.36 -27.02
C SER A 183 12.67 2.73 -28.12
N ASP A 184 12.26 1.73 -28.91
CA ASP A 184 11.26 1.89 -29.97
C ASP A 184 9.85 2.05 -29.39
N ASP A 185 9.53 1.27 -28.34
CA ASP A 185 8.22 1.26 -27.69
C ASP A 185 8.13 2.26 -26.52
N PHE A 186 9.25 2.52 -25.85
CA PHE A 186 9.33 3.34 -24.64
C PHE A 186 10.47 4.34 -24.71
N GLU A 187 10.23 5.54 -24.18
CA GLU A 187 11.25 6.56 -23.99
C GLU A 187 11.61 6.70 -22.51
N LEU A 188 12.89 6.69 -22.16
CA LEU A 188 13.35 6.95 -20.80
C LEU A 188 13.43 8.46 -20.57
N ILE A 189 12.49 9.01 -19.79
CA ILE A 189 12.47 10.45 -19.45
C ILE A 189 13.36 10.74 -18.25
N GLY A 190 13.40 9.84 -17.27
CA GLY A 190 14.13 10.10 -16.04
C GLY A 190 14.34 8.88 -15.16
N GLY A 191 15.22 9.04 -14.16
CA GLY A 191 15.67 7.93 -13.33
C GLY A 191 16.60 6.99 -14.10
N SER A 192 16.63 5.72 -13.70
CA SER A 192 17.44 4.71 -14.38
C SER A 192 16.77 3.34 -14.35
N LEU A 193 16.82 2.64 -15.47
CA LEU A 193 16.42 1.23 -15.59
C LEU A 193 17.49 0.27 -15.03
N SER A 194 18.67 0.78 -14.71
CA SER A 194 19.73 0.05 -14.03
C SER A 194 20.21 0.75 -12.76
N ALA A 195 20.55 -0.02 -11.74
CA ALA A 195 21.07 0.50 -10.49
C ALA A 195 22.23 -0.37 -9.99
N LYS A 196 23.30 0.29 -9.55
CA LYS A 196 24.42 -0.33 -8.86
C LYS A 196 24.42 0.14 -7.41
N ILE A 197 24.33 -0.79 -6.48
CA ILE A 197 24.25 -0.53 -5.03
C ILE A 197 25.34 -1.35 -4.35
N ASP A 198 26.18 -0.69 -3.56
CA ASP A 198 27.35 -1.36 -2.98
C ASP A 198 26.97 -2.28 -1.82
N ILE A 199 26.06 -1.85 -0.95
CA ILE A 199 25.65 -2.62 0.24
C ILE A 199 24.18 -2.39 0.58
N ILE A 200 23.48 -3.46 0.97
CA ILE A 200 22.16 -3.41 1.62
C ILE A 200 22.26 -4.15 2.95
N MET A 201 21.96 -3.44 4.04
CA MET A 201 22.02 -3.97 5.39
C MET A 201 21.00 -5.12 5.61
N PRO A 202 21.26 -6.02 6.57
CA PRO A 202 20.30 -7.05 6.97
C PRO A 202 18.92 -6.47 7.27
N PHE A 203 17.87 -7.14 6.82
CA PHE A 203 16.47 -6.72 7.02
C PHE A 203 16.14 -5.29 6.55
N SER A 204 16.97 -4.73 5.66
CA SER A 204 16.78 -3.41 5.06
C SER A 204 16.37 -3.54 3.59
N ASN A 205 15.84 -2.44 3.06
CA ASN A 205 15.53 -2.31 1.64
C ASN A 205 16.33 -1.20 0.96
N ALA A 206 16.46 -1.31 -0.36
CA ALA A 206 16.89 -0.24 -1.23
C ALA A 206 15.86 -0.08 -2.36
N THR A 207 15.64 1.17 -2.76
CA THR A 207 14.67 1.49 -3.82
C THR A 207 15.31 2.37 -4.87
N PHE A 208 14.94 2.13 -6.13
CA PHE A 208 15.25 3.03 -7.24
C PHE A 208 14.04 3.10 -8.17
N MET A 209 13.99 4.14 -9.00
CA MET A 209 12.84 4.41 -9.86
C MET A 209 13.27 4.73 -11.28
N ALA A 210 12.42 4.35 -12.23
CA ALA A 210 12.51 4.75 -13.62
C ALA A 210 11.20 5.43 -14.03
N ILE A 211 11.34 6.49 -14.82
CA ILE A 211 10.23 7.23 -15.42
C ILE A 211 10.35 7.02 -16.92
N ILE A 212 9.42 6.24 -17.46
CA ILE A 212 9.39 5.93 -18.89
C ILE A 212 8.10 6.44 -19.52
N GLN A 213 8.08 6.64 -20.82
CA GLN A 213 6.91 7.10 -21.57
C GLN A 213 6.63 6.11 -22.71
N PRO A 214 5.44 5.47 -22.74
CA PRO A 214 5.09 4.57 -23.84
C PRO A 214 4.71 5.37 -25.08
N LYS A 215 5.30 5.04 -26.22
CA LYS A 215 5.03 5.69 -27.52
C LYS A 215 3.85 5.08 -28.24
N MET A 216 3.53 3.81 -27.97
CA MET A 216 2.42 3.10 -28.60
C MET A 216 1.35 2.69 -27.59
N TYR A 217 0.11 2.63 -28.06
CA TYR A 217 -1.03 2.10 -27.31
C TYR A 217 -1.26 0.62 -27.65
N GLY A 218 -1.87 -0.12 -26.73
CA GLY A 218 -2.12 -1.56 -26.89
C GLY A 218 -1.75 -2.37 -25.66
N TYR A 219 -1.92 -3.69 -25.75
CA TYR A 219 -1.53 -4.59 -24.68
C TYR A 219 -0.01 -4.78 -24.68
N HIS A 220 0.60 -4.54 -23.52
CA HIS A 220 2.02 -4.75 -23.32
C HIS A 220 2.26 -5.66 -22.11
N THR A 221 3.17 -6.62 -22.27
CA THR A 221 3.51 -7.56 -21.20
C THR A 221 4.76 -7.08 -20.47
N PHE A 222 4.58 -6.62 -19.23
CA PHE A 222 5.68 -6.16 -18.39
C PHE A 222 6.40 -7.37 -17.77
N LYS A 223 7.58 -7.67 -18.29
CA LYS A 223 8.45 -8.74 -17.79
C LYS A 223 9.15 -8.33 -16.48
N SER A 224 9.74 -9.32 -15.82
CA SER A 224 10.57 -9.14 -14.62
C SER A 224 11.89 -8.45 -14.96
N ALA A 225 12.43 -7.71 -13.98
CA ALA A 225 13.78 -7.19 -14.03
C ALA A 225 14.79 -8.21 -13.47
N ASP A 226 16.03 -8.12 -13.94
CA ASP A 226 17.12 -9.00 -13.52
C ASP A 226 17.94 -8.33 -12.41
N MET A 227 18.43 -9.12 -11.46
CA MET A 227 19.36 -8.67 -10.42
C MET A 227 20.46 -9.70 -10.22
N GLU A 228 21.67 -9.22 -10.01
CA GLU A 228 22.80 -10.00 -9.53
C GLU A 228 23.30 -9.39 -8.20
N TYR A 229 23.61 -10.23 -7.22
CA TYR A 229 24.11 -9.80 -5.92
C TYR A 229 25.08 -10.81 -5.31
N SER A 230 25.91 -10.39 -4.37
CA SER A 230 26.85 -11.27 -3.67
C SER A 230 26.65 -11.22 -2.15
N LEU A 231 26.91 -12.34 -1.47
CA LEU A 231 26.88 -12.41 0.00
C LEU A 231 28.25 -12.22 0.65
N ASN A 232 29.31 -12.20 -0.18
CA ASN A 232 30.69 -11.98 0.23
C ASN A 232 31.12 -10.56 -0.14
N GLN A 233 31.97 -9.94 0.69
CA GLN A 233 32.52 -8.61 0.41
C GLN A 233 33.36 -8.57 -0.87
N ASP A 234 33.96 -9.70 -1.26
CA ASP A 234 34.82 -9.80 -2.44
C ASP A 234 34.05 -9.83 -3.78
N GLY A 235 32.70 -9.85 -3.75
CA GLY A 235 31.88 -9.98 -4.95
C GLY A 235 31.91 -11.37 -5.59
N SER A 236 32.47 -12.36 -4.90
CA SER A 236 32.60 -13.74 -5.39
C SER A 236 31.24 -14.47 -5.39
N ASN A 237 30.99 -15.27 -6.44
CA ASN A 237 29.78 -16.07 -6.66
C ASN A 237 28.48 -15.24 -6.63
N PRO A 238 28.22 -14.40 -7.66
CA PRO A 238 27.00 -13.63 -7.72
C PRO A 238 25.78 -14.54 -7.87
N ASN A 239 24.82 -14.38 -6.97
CA ASN A 239 23.50 -14.97 -7.05
C ASN A 239 22.64 -14.16 -8.01
N LYS A 240 21.90 -14.85 -8.88
CA LYS A 240 20.94 -14.22 -9.80
C LYS A 240 19.54 -14.27 -9.20
N MET A 241 18.78 -13.20 -9.38
CA MET A 241 17.41 -13.09 -8.92
C MET A 241 16.58 -12.29 -9.93
N PHE A 242 15.28 -12.57 -9.96
CA PHE A 242 14.32 -11.89 -10.81
C PHE A 242 13.29 -11.13 -9.98
N SER A 243 12.80 -10.01 -10.50
CA SER A 243 11.71 -9.27 -9.87
C SER A 243 10.36 -9.96 -10.05
N SER A 244 9.39 -9.63 -9.20
CA SER A 244 7.98 -9.90 -9.50
C SER A 244 7.58 -9.22 -10.83
N PRO A 245 7.05 -9.95 -11.84
CA PRO A 245 6.53 -9.32 -13.04
C PRO A 245 5.18 -8.63 -12.73
N PRO A 246 4.96 -7.37 -13.16
CA PRO A 246 3.67 -6.70 -12.99
C PRO A 246 2.52 -7.33 -13.79
N GLY A 247 2.85 -8.13 -14.81
CA GLY A 247 1.87 -8.79 -15.68
C GLY A 247 1.61 -8.02 -16.98
N THR A 248 0.50 -8.33 -17.64
CA THR A 248 0.09 -7.66 -18.88
C THR A 248 -0.81 -6.49 -18.56
N GLY A 249 -0.45 -5.30 -19.04
CA GLY A 249 -1.25 -4.08 -18.89
C GLY A 249 -1.70 -3.54 -20.24
N LEU A 250 -2.85 -2.88 -20.25
CA LEU A 250 -3.34 -2.13 -21.41
C LEU A 250 -2.79 -0.70 -21.35
N ILE A 251 -2.05 -0.31 -22.39
CA ILE A 251 -1.66 1.08 -22.64
C ILE A 251 -2.81 1.73 -23.40
N ILE A 252 -3.48 2.67 -22.74
CA ILE A 252 -4.65 3.36 -23.26
C ILE A 252 -4.22 4.46 -24.22
N TYR A 253 -4.95 4.58 -25.34
CA TYR A 253 -4.78 5.69 -26.27
C TYR A 253 -5.09 7.03 -25.59
N GLU A 254 -4.21 8.02 -25.74
CA GLU A 254 -4.28 9.29 -25.02
C GLU A 254 -5.63 10.00 -25.20
N LYS A 255 -6.14 10.05 -26.43
CA LYS A 255 -7.43 10.70 -26.72
C LYS A 255 -8.58 10.02 -25.98
N THR A 256 -8.63 8.69 -26.00
CA THR A 256 -9.65 7.90 -25.30
C THR A 256 -9.56 8.07 -23.78
N TYR A 257 -8.35 8.26 -23.26
CA TYR A 257 -8.15 8.54 -21.85
C TYR A 257 -8.71 9.93 -21.47
N SER A 258 -8.35 10.96 -22.25
CA SER A 258 -8.80 12.34 -22.01
C SER A 258 -10.32 12.50 -22.03
N THR A 259 -11.03 11.75 -22.88
CA THR A 259 -12.50 11.84 -22.96
C THR A 259 -13.21 11.11 -21.82
N ASN A 260 -12.63 10.04 -21.29
CA ASN A 260 -13.34 9.14 -20.37
C ASN A 260 -12.91 9.30 -18.91
N PHE A 261 -11.67 9.71 -18.66
CA PHE A 261 -11.07 9.65 -17.31
C PHE A 261 -10.51 10.99 -16.84
N GLU A 262 -10.20 11.93 -17.74
CA GLU A 262 -9.83 13.26 -17.30
C GLU A 262 -11.08 14.02 -16.90
N HIS A 263 -11.07 14.61 -15.70
CA HIS A 263 -12.13 15.50 -15.28
C HIS A 263 -12.23 16.66 -16.27
N GLU A 264 -13.31 16.71 -17.02
CA GLU A 264 -13.67 17.86 -17.84
C GLU A 264 -13.97 19.04 -16.92
N THR A 265 -12.93 19.75 -16.50
CA THR A 265 -13.03 20.99 -15.71
C THR A 265 -13.89 22.04 -16.42
N SER A 266 -13.94 21.97 -17.76
CA SER A 266 -14.86 22.73 -18.60
C SER A 266 -16.34 22.46 -18.27
N VAL A 267 -16.75 21.21 -18.06
CA VAL A 267 -18.14 20.86 -17.70
C VAL A 267 -18.51 21.43 -16.34
N TRP A 268 -17.63 21.30 -15.34
CA TRP A 268 -17.86 21.91 -14.02
C TRP A 268 -17.90 23.44 -14.08
N PHE A 269 -17.08 24.04 -14.93
CA PHE A 269 -17.12 25.48 -15.17
C PHE A 269 -18.45 25.92 -15.80
N PHE A 270 -18.92 25.25 -16.85
CA PHE A 270 -20.22 25.54 -17.47
C PHE A 270 -21.38 25.30 -16.50
N TYR A 271 -21.35 24.20 -15.74
CA TYR A 271 -22.33 23.92 -14.70
C TYR A 271 -22.36 25.04 -13.64
N GLY A 272 -21.19 25.49 -13.20
CA GLY A 272 -21.06 26.61 -12.27
C GLY A 272 -21.64 27.91 -12.84
N LEU A 273 -21.29 28.25 -14.08
CA LEU A 273 -21.78 29.46 -14.76
C LEU A 273 -23.31 29.43 -14.91
N VAL A 274 -23.86 28.31 -15.38
CA VAL A 274 -25.31 28.12 -15.53
C VAL A 274 -26.00 28.19 -14.18
N SER A 275 -25.47 27.53 -13.15
CA SER A 275 -26.04 27.56 -11.79
C SER A 275 -26.03 28.97 -11.19
N VAL A 276 -24.98 29.74 -11.43
CA VAL A 276 -24.87 31.14 -11.00
C VAL A 276 -25.90 32.01 -11.71
N LEU A 277 -26.10 31.84 -13.02
CA LEU A 277 -27.16 32.56 -13.76
C LEU A 277 -28.55 32.24 -13.21
N PHE A 278 -28.86 30.96 -12.98
CA PHE A 278 -30.16 30.53 -12.49
C PHE A 278 -30.44 30.90 -11.02
N THR A 279 -29.42 31.19 -10.22
CA THR A 279 -29.58 31.63 -8.82
C THR A 279 -29.54 33.15 -8.67
N LEU A 280 -28.65 33.85 -9.39
CA LEU A 280 -28.54 35.31 -9.32
C LEU A 280 -29.73 36.02 -9.92
N VAL A 281 -30.27 35.57 -11.06
CA VAL A 281 -31.37 36.26 -11.73
C VAL A 281 -32.62 36.30 -10.83
N PRO A 282 -33.12 35.19 -10.26
CA PRO A 282 -34.23 35.24 -9.31
C PRO A 282 -33.92 36.06 -8.06
N PHE A 283 -32.69 35.99 -7.53
CA PHE A 283 -32.29 36.76 -6.36
C PHE A 283 -32.33 38.28 -6.60
N LEU A 284 -31.83 38.74 -7.76
CA LEU A 284 -31.86 40.15 -8.14
C LEU A 284 -33.28 40.65 -8.35
N VAL A 285 -34.14 39.85 -9.00
CA VAL A 285 -35.57 40.15 -9.17
C VAL A 285 -36.29 40.20 -7.83
N TRP A 286 -36.00 39.27 -6.92
CA TRP A 286 -36.57 39.28 -5.58
C TRP A 286 -36.13 40.52 -4.78
N ARG A 287 -34.83 40.86 -4.81
CA ARG A 287 -34.28 42.03 -4.11
C ARG A 287 -34.89 43.34 -4.61
N SER A 288 -35.05 43.51 -5.92
CA SER A 288 -35.66 44.71 -6.49
C SER A 288 -37.14 44.82 -6.11
N SER A 289 -37.87 43.69 -6.11
CA SER A 289 -39.27 43.60 -5.68
C SER A 289 -39.47 43.97 -4.20
N VAL A 290 -38.62 43.44 -3.31
CA VAL A 290 -38.69 43.76 -1.87
C VAL A 290 -38.40 45.25 -1.62
N SER A 291 -37.39 45.83 -2.29
CA SER A 291 -37.09 47.25 -2.13
C SER A 291 -38.27 48.15 -2.56
N SER A 292 -38.96 47.78 -3.64
CA SER A 292 -40.14 48.49 -4.14
C SER A 292 -41.31 48.41 -3.15
N ARG A 293 -41.49 47.26 -2.48
CA ARG A 293 -42.53 47.10 -1.44
C ARG A 293 -42.21 47.89 -0.18
N GLN A 294 -40.94 47.93 0.25
CA GLN A 294 -40.52 48.71 1.42
C GLN A 294 -40.67 50.23 1.21
N MET A 295 -40.39 50.74 0.02
CA MET A 295 -40.63 52.15 -0.33
C MET A 295 -42.12 52.51 -0.20
N LYS A 296 -43.02 51.66 -0.72
CA LYS A 296 -44.47 51.89 -0.64
C LYS A 296 -45.00 51.87 0.80
N LEU A 297 -44.42 51.06 1.68
CA LEU A 297 -44.79 51.00 3.10
C LEU A 297 -44.31 52.23 3.91
N LYS A 298 -43.33 52.99 3.42
CA LYS A 298 -42.83 54.21 4.08
C LYS A 298 -43.57 55.49 3.65
N CYS A 299 -44.35 55.43 2.57
CA CYS A 299 -45.08 56.57 2.01
C CYS A 299 -46.58 56.61 2.39
N ASN A 300 -47.03 55.69 3.25
CA ASN A 300 -48.32 55.71 3.95
C ASN A 300 -48.06 55.91 5.44
#